data_AF-A0A1G8J1A6-F1
#
_entry.id   AF-A0A1G8J1A6-F1
#
_cell.length_a   1.000
_cell.length_b   1.000
_cell.length_c   1.000
_cell.angle_alpha   90.00
_cell.angle_beta   90.00
_cell.angle_gamma   90.00
#
_symmetry.space_group_name_H-M   'P 1'
#
loop_
_entity.id
_entity.type
_entity.pdbx_description
1 polymer ?
#
loop_
_entity_poly.entity_id
_entity_poly.type
_entity_poly.pdbx_seq_one_letter_code
_entity_poly.pdbx_strand_id
1 'polypeptide(L)'
;MKRCVLLLAALSVAAVAGCATPAMRQPDSSPQEAAAARYAHPGPSAITLYTMINNRSGAGAHSSMMISAPSQRVIFDPAGSVRAKGVPEIQDVLYGITPAVADFYERAHARESFRVRIQRIDVPPQVAERAIALAQSHGAVGQAQCTQATSGVLRQLPGFGALRQTWFPNTLADQMATLPGVTERVLREDDADDKTLAVAQFETGAAQPRP
;
A
#
# COMPACT_ATOMS: atom_id res chain seq x y z
N MET A 1 61.21 -4.13 -6.90
CA MET A 1 60.48 -5.14 -6.11
C MET A 1 59.23 -4.50 -5.51
N LYS A 2 58.07 -4.99 -5.93
CA LYS A 2 56.76 -5.05 -5.25
C LYS A 2 56.49 -4.06 -4.10
N ARG A 3 55.49 -3.20 -4.28
CA ARG A 3 54.15 -3.35 -3.63
C ARG A 3 53.23 -2.18 -4.00
N CYS A 4 52.38 -2.41 -5.00
CA CYS A 4 51.06 -1.80 -5.08
C CYS A 4 50.25 -2.23 -3.87
N VAL A 5 49.72 -1.29 -3.09
CA VAL A 5 48.58 -1.54 -2.19
C VAL A 5 47.59 -0.41 -2.42
N LEU A 6 46.62 -0.70 -3.28
CA LEU A 6 45.38 0.06 -3.43
C LEU A 6 44.60 -0.08 -2.12
N LEU A 7 44.37 1.03 -1.43
CA LEU A 7 43.42 1.13 -0.32
C LEU A 7 42.00 1.16 -0.89
N LEU A 8 41.42 -0.03 -1.09
CA LEU A 8 39.97 -0.24 -1.14
C LEU A 8 39.50 -0.61 0.27
N ALA A 9 38.74 0.27 0.93
CA ALA A 9 37.86 -0.07 2.05
C ALA A 9 36.99 1.16 2.36
N ALA A 10 35.69 1.10 2.61
CA ALA A 10 34.70 0.05 2.51
C ALA A 10 33.39 0.85 2.54
N LEU A 11 32.74 1.03 1.38
CA LEU A 11 31.43 1.64 1.33
C LEU A 11 30.46 0.60 1.92
N SER A 12 30.12 0.77 3.20
CA SER A 12 29.13 0.00 3.91
C SER A 12 27.77 0.21 3.24
N VAL A 13 27.49 -0.62 2.23
CA VAL A 13 26.15 -0.85 1.72
C VAL A 13 25.35 -1.41 2.89
N ALA A 14 24.58 -0.56 3.55
CA ALA A 14 23.52 -0.99 4.44
C ALA A 14 22.61 -1.89 3.58
N ALA A 15 22.68 -3.20 3.84
CA ALA A 15 21.86 -4.17 3.16
C ALA A 15 20.39 -3.79 3.43
N VAL A 16 19.68 -3.36 2.39
CA VAL A 16 18.22 -3.23 2.39
C VAL A 16 17.66 -4.66 2.37
N ALA A 17 17.83 -5.38 3.47
CA ALA A 17 17.26 -6.70 3.67
C ALA A 17 15.78 -6.52 4.01
N GLY A 18 14.92 -6.51 2.98
CA GLY A 18 13.48 -6.56 3.18
C GLY A 18 12.63 -6.01 2.04
N CYS A 19 12.84 -6.39 0.78
CA CYS A 19 11.90 -6.05 -0.31
C CYS A 19 11.69 -7.19 -1.32
N ALA A 20 11.55 -8.43 -0.86
CA ALA A 20 11.15 -9.52 -1.74
C ALA A 20 10.19 -10.47 -1.01
N THR A 21 8.94 -10.06 -0.85
CA THR A 21 7.87 -11.05 -0.82
C THR A 21 7.65 -11.52 -2.25
N PRO A 22 7.66 -12.84 -2.54
CA PRO A 22 7.29 -13.31 -3.86
C PRO A 22 5.92 -12.72 -4.22
N ALA A 23 5.85 -11.96 -5.32
CA ALA A 23 4.55 -11.52 -5.83
C ALA A 23 3.70 -12.78 -6.06
N MET A 24 2.57 -12.90 -5.36
CA MET A 24 1.60 -13.97 -5.60
C MET A 24 1.05 -13.78 -7.01
N ARG A 25 1.67 -14.41 -8.02
CA ARG A 25 1.44 -14.11 -9.44
C ARG A 25 0.13 -14.75 -9.94
N GLN A 26 -1.01 -14.18 -9.56
CA GLN A 26 -2.29 -14.32 -10.27
C GLN A 26 -2.28 -13.43 -11.53
N PRO A 27 -2.93 -13.85 -12.64
CA PRO A 27 -3.17 -12.98 -13.78
C PRO A 27 -4.01 -11.76 -13.40
N ASP A 28 -3.81 -10.65 -14.11
CA ASP A 28 -4.72 -9.50 -14.01
C ASP A 28 -6.15 -9.93 -14.42
N SER A 29 -7.12 -9.33 -13.74
CA SER A 29 -8.53 -9.45 -14.09
C SER A 29 -8.85 -8.68 -15.37
N SER A 30 -9.97 -9.01 -16.00
CA SER A 30 -10.50 -8.24 -17.12
C SER A 30 -11.08 -6.89 -16.66
N PRO A 31 -11.10 -5.87 -17.54
CA PRO A 31 -11.82 -4.61 -17.24
C PRO A 31 -13.30 -4.83 -16.91
N GLN A 32 -13.94 -5.85 -17.48
CA GLN A 32 -15.33 -6.21 -17.21
C GLN A 32 -15.51 -6.70 -15.76
N GLU A 33 -14.61 -7.56 -15.27
CA GLU A 33 -14.63 -8.03 -13.88
C GLU A 33 -14.40 -6.87 -12.89
N ALA A 34 -13.43 -6.00 -13.17
CA ALA A 34 -13.18 -4.80 -12.37
C ALA A 34 -14.41 -3.86 -12.33
N ALA A 35 -15.05 -3.64 -13.49
CA ALA A 35 -16.26 -2.82 -13.58
C ALA A 35 -17.46 -3.45 -12.86
N ALA A 36 -17.61 -4.79 -12.93
CA ALA A 36 -18.68 -5.51 -12.24
C ALA A 36 -18.51 -5.48 -10.72
N ALA A 37 -17.27 -5.47 -10.22
CA ALA A 37 -16.95 -5.39 -8.80
C ALA A 37 -17.04 -3.97 -8.23
N ARG A 38 -17.27 -2.93 -9.06
CA ARG A 38 -17.23 -1.52 -8.66
C ARG A 38 -18.04 -1.25 -7.38
N TYR A 39 -17.36 -0.72 -6.37
CA TYR A 39 -17.98 -0.31 -5.11
C TYR A 39 -17.77 1.18 -4.89
N ALA A 40 -18.84 1.96 -4.82
CA ALA A 40 -18.81 3.37 -4.41
C ALA A 40 -19.07 3.47 -2.91
N HIS A 41 -18.10 4.00 -2.16
CA HIS A 41 -18.23 4.14 -0.72
C HIS A 41 -19.14 5.33 -0.36
N PRO A 42 -20.17 5.17 0.50
CA PRO A 42 -21.12 6.26 0.81
C PRO A 42 -20.57 7.35 1.75
N GLY A 43 -19.26 7.37 2.00
CA GLY A 43 -18.58 8.35 2.86
C GLY A 43 -17.88 9.47 2.07
N PRO A 44 -17.19 10.38 2.78
CA PRO A 44 -16.44 11.46 2.12
C PRO A 44 -15.33 10.88 1.22
N SER A 45 -15.05 11.61 0.14
CA SER A 45 -13.91 11.31 -0.72
C SER A 45 -12.61 11.47 0.06
N ALA A 46 -11.69 10.54 -0.10
CA ALA A 46 -10.50 10.49 0.74
C ALA A 46 -9.36 9.69 0.13
N ILE A 47 -8.16 10.03 0.59
CA ILE A 47 -6.93 9.27 0.36
C ILE A 47 -6.50 8.71 1.71
N THR A 48 -6.26 7.39 1.75
CA THR A 48 -5.74 6.70 2.93
C THR A 48 -4.41 6.04 2.55
N LEU A 49 -3.32 6.55 3.11
CA LEU A 49 -1.98 5.96 2.97
C LEU A 49 -1.83 4.83 4.00
N TYR A 50 -1.40 3.67 3.51
CA TYR A 50 -0.98 2.55 4.32
C TYR A 50 0.54 2.45 4.31
N THR A 51 1.15 2.33 5.48
CA THR A 51 2.58 2.12 5.63
C THR A 51 2.84 0.96 6.57
N MET A 52 3.44 -0.10 6.03
CA MET A 52 3.75 -1.32 6.76
C MET A 52 5.13 -1.15 7.40
N ILE A 53 5.18 -1.21 8.72
CA ILE A 53 6.38 -0.91 9.51
C ILE A 53 6.77 -2.15 10.29
N ASN A 54 8.00 -2.60 10.12
CA ASN A 54 8.52 -3.74 10.84
C ASN A 54 8.51 -3.47 12.36
N ASN A 55 7.92 -4.37 13.14
CA ASN A 55 7.76 -4.20 14.57
C ASN A 55 9.08 -4.24 15.34
N ARG A 56 10.07 -5.00 14.85
CA ARG A 56 11.40 -5.14 15.48
C ARG A 56 12.34 -3.99 15.13
N SER A 57 12.50 -3.69 13.83
CA SER A 57 13.47 -2.70 13.37
C SER A 57 12.92 -1.27 13.25
N GLY A 58 11.59 -1.12 13.19
CA GLY A 58 10.95 0.16 12.88
C GLY A 58 11.10 0.60 11.42
N ALA A 59 11.73 -0.21 10.56
CA ALA A 59 11.89 0.10 9.15
C ALA A 59 10.56 -0.05 8.39
N GLY A 60 10.27 0.90 7.51
CA GLY A 60 9.15 0.81 6.58
C GLY A 60 9.44 -0.22 5.49
N ALA A 61 8.53 -1.16 5.28
CA ALA A 61 8.68 -2.25 4.31
C ALA A 61 7.81 -2.09 3.07
N HIS A 62 6.67 -1.40 3.17
CA HIS A 62 5.73 -1.26 2.06
C HIS A 62 4.87 0.00 2.18
N SER A 63 4.43 0.53 1.04
CA SER A 63 3.44 1.60 0.94
C SER A 63 2.37 1.24 -0.09
N SER A 64 1.11 1.49 0.26
CA SER A 64 -0.03 1.45 -0.65
C SER A 64 -1.03 2.53 -0.28
N MET A 65 -2.03 2.78 -1.14
CA MET A 65 -3.07 3.76 -0.81
C MET A 65 -4.46 3.31 -1.22
N MET A 66 -5.43 3.47 -0.32
CA MET A 66 -6.85 3.40 -0.67
C MET A 66 -7.35 4.77 -1.10
N ILE A 67 -8.06 4.80 -2.22
CA ILE A 67 -8.66 6.00 -2.79
C ILE A 67 -10.17 5.80 -2.78
N SER A 68 -10.89 6.63 -2.03
CA SER A 68 -12.36 6.67 -2.03
C SER A 68 -12.81 7.87 -2.85
N ALA A 69 -13.42 7.65 -4.01
CA ALA A 69 -14.00 8.68 -4.86
C ALA A 69 -15.51 8.41 -5.08
N PRO A 70 -16.29 9.38 -5.59
CA PRO A 70 -17.68 9.16 -5.93
C PRO A 70 -17.90 8.00 -6.91
N SER A 71 -17.01 7.84 -7.90
CA SER A 71 -17.12 6.78 -8.90
C SER A 71 -16.91 5.38 -8.32
N GLN A 72 -15.93 5.23 -7.43
CA GLN A 72 -15.57 3.97 -6.79
C GLN A 72 -14.51 4.14 -5.70
N ARG A 73 -14.30 3.08 -4.94
CA ARG A 73 -13.18 2.90 -4.02
C ARG A 73 -12.24 1.81 -4.55
N VAL A 74 -10.96 2.14 -4.65
CA VAL A 74 -9.88 1.26 -5.12
C VAL A 74 -8.72 1.29 -4.14
N ILE A 75 -7.84 0.29 -4.19
CA ILE A 75 -6.53 0.33 -3.55
C ILE A 75 -5.48 0.28 -4.66
N PHE A 76 -4.56 1.25 -4.65
CA PHE A 76 -3.33 1.18 -5.43
C PHE A 76 -2.25 0.55 -4.55
N ASP A 77 -1.87 -0.67 -4.89
CA ASP A 77 -0.92 -1.51 -4.16
C ASP A 77 0.30 -1.89 -5.03
N PRO A 78 1.15 -0.90 -5.39
CA PRO A 78 2.23 -1.10 -6.34
C PRO A 78 3.23 -2.16 -5.87
N ALA A 79 3.59 -3.10 -6.76
CA ALA A 79 4.40 -4.27 -6.43
C ALA A 79 3.77 -5.19 -5.36
N GLY A 80 2.44 -5.21 -5.31
CA GLY A 80 1.59 -5.70 -4.23
C GLY A 80 1.94 -7.09 -3.66
N SER A 81 1.46 -7.31 -2.44
CA SER A 81 1.84 -8.48 -1.64
C SER A 81 0.67 -9.30 -1.08
N VAL A 82 -0.58 -8.90 -1.38
CA VAL A 82 -1.80 -9.60 -0.95
C VAL A 82 -2.76 -9.70 -2.13
N ARG A 83 -3.24 -10.91 -2.40
CA ARG A 83 -4.31 -11.18 -3.38
C ARG A 83 -5.33 -12.13 -2.76
N ALA A 84 -6.61 -11.86 -2.99
CA ALA A 84 -7.72 -12.66 -2.49
C ALA A 84 -8.76 -12.88 -3.60
N LYS A 85 -9.41 -14.05 -3.63
CA LYS A 85 -10.52 -14.28 -4.57
C LYS A 85 -11.64 -13.28 -4.32
N GLY A 86 -12.22 -12.77 -5.41
CA GLY A 86 -13.30 -11.79 -5.36
C GLY A 86 -12.83 -10.34 -5.21
N VAL A 87 -11.53 -10.07 -5.20
CA VAL A 87 -10.96 -8.72 -5.30
C VAL A 87 -10.22 -8.62 -6.64
N PRO A 88 -10.86 -8.15 -7.73
CA PRO A 88 -10.22 -8.02 -9.02
C PRO A 88 -9.04 -7.06 -8.95
N GLU A 89 -7.98 -7.38 -9.68
CA GLU A 89 -6.77 -6.56 -9.74
C GLU A 89 -6.36 -6.34 -11.20
N ILE A 90 -6.01 -5.11 -11.55
CA ILE A 90 -5.42 -4.77 -12.84
C ILE A 90 -4.22 -3.86 -12.57
N GLN A 91 -3.02 -4.29 -12.93
CA GLN A 91 -1.80 -3.48 -12.86
C GLN A 91 -1.62 -2.78 -11.51
N ASP A 92 -1.64 -3.55 -10.42
CA ASP A 92 -1.53 -3.08 -9.02
C ASP A 92 -2.72 -2.24 -8.50
N VAL A 93 -3.82 -2.15 -9.23
CA VAL A 93 -5.07 -1.52 -8.75
C VAL A 93 -6.09 -2.60 -8.40
N LEU A 94 -6.49 -2.63 -7.13
CA LEU A 94 -7.50 -3.53 -6.59
C LEU A 94 -8.87 -2.85 -6.61
N TYR A 95 -9.89 -3.56 -7.10
CA TYR A 95 -11.24 -3.07 -7.30
C TYR A 95 -12.24 -3.73 -6.33
N GLY A 96 -13.41 -3.09 -6.18
CA GLY A 96 -14.50 -3.62 -5.34
C GLY A 96 -14.19 -3.57 -3.85
N ILE A 97 -13.52 -2.51 -3.41
CA ILE A 97 -13.06 -2.36 -2.03
C ILE A 97 -14.25 -2.02 -1.13
N THR A 98 -15.02 -3.01 -0.69
CA THR A 98 -16.08 -2.88 0.32
C THR A 98 -15.48 -2.68 1.73
N PRO A 99 -16.26 -2.32 2.76
CA PRO A 99 -15.73 -2.19 4.13
C PRO A 99 -15.06 -3.47 4.63
N ALA A 100 -15.61 -4.63 4.27
CA ALA A 100 -15.02 -5.92 4.60
C ALA A 100 -13.68 -6.16 3.88
N VAL A 101 -13.58 -5.78 2.59
CA VAL A 101 -12.33 -5.89 1.83
C VAL A 101 -11.26 -4.94 2.37
N ALA A 102 -11.64 -3.71 2.75
CA ALA A 102 -10.71 -2.75 3.36
C ALA A 102 -10.18 -3.24 4.71
N ASP A 103 -11.05 -3.76 5.58
CA ASP A 103 -10.65 -4.36 6.86
C ASP A 103 -9.72 -5.57 6.66
N PHE A 104 -10.09 -6.48 5.75
CA PHE A 104 -9.24 -7.59 5.36
C PHE A 104 -7.87 -7.12 4.87
N TYR A 105 -7.81 -6.12 3.99
CA TYR A 105 -6.57 -5.61 3.43
C TYR A 105 -5.66 -5.04 4.54
N GLU A 106 -6.20 -4.27 5.46
CA GLU A 106 -5.45 -3.72 6.60
C GLU A 106 -4.90 -4.83 7.50
N ARG A 107 -5.75 -5.80 7.88
CA ARG A 107 -5.34 -6.91 8.74
C ARG A 107 -4.33 -7.81 8.04
N ALA A 108 -4.51 -8.15 6.77
CA ALA A 108 -3.52 -8.96 6.03
C ALA A 108 -2.10 -8.35 6.01
N HIS A 109 -1.97 -7.05 6.33
CA HIS A 109 -0.71 -6.34 6.47
C HIS A 109 -0.31 -6.01 7.91
N ALA A 110 -1.22 -6.11 8.88
CA ALA A 110 -0.92 -6.05 10.30
C ALA A 110 -0.76 -7.49 10.83
N ARG A 111 0.44 -7.86 11.24
CA ARG A 111 0.82 -9.19 11.75
C ARG A 111 1.89 -9.04 12.83
N GLU A 112 2.30 -10.14 13.46
CA GLU A 112 3.33 -10.12 14.51
C GLU A 112 4.59 -9.33 14.07
N SER A 113 5.03 -9.47 12.80
CA SER A 113 6.22 -8.77 12.31
C SER A 113 5.96 -7.34 11.85
N PHE A 114 4.72 -6.94 11.57
CA PHE A 114 4.41 -5.65 10.96
C PHE A 114 3.18 -4.99 11.58
N ARG A 115 3.32 -3.71 11.91
CA ARG A 115 2.17 -2.82 12.16
C ARG A 115 1.84 -2.03 10.90
N VAL A 116 0.60 -1.61 10.77
CA VAL A 116 0.18 -0.69 9.69
C VAL A 116 -0.07 0.68 10.29
N ARG A 117 0.70 1.68 9.85
CA ARG A 117 0.39 3.10 10.08
C ARG A 117 -0.58 3.54 8.98
N ILE A 118 -1.73 4.06 9.40
CA ILE A 118 -2.88 4.33 8.52
C ILE A 118 -3.18 5.82 8.63
N GLN A 119 -2.92 6.55 7.56
CA GLN A 119 -3.08 8.00 7.51
C GLN A 119 -4.14 8.37 6.51
N ARG A 120 -5.21 9.01 6.97
CA ARG A 120 -6.35 9.39 6.13
C ARG A 120 -6.47 10.91 6.07
N ILE A 121 -6.71 11.41 4.85
CA ILE A 121 -7.13 12.78 4.59
C ILE A 121 -8.38 12.76 3.73
N ASP A 122 -9.40 13.50 4.15
CA ASP A 122 -10.56 13.77 3.31
C ASP A 122 -10.18 14.83 2.26
N VAL A 123 -10.59 14.61 1.01
CA VAL A 123 -10.20 15.45 -0.13
C VAL A 123 -11.43 15.84 -0.95
N PRO A 124 -11.37 16.92 -1.75
CA PRO A 124 -12.42 17.20 -2.71
C PRO A 124 -12.64 16.03 -3.67
N PRO A 125 -13.90 15.75 -4.09
CA PRO A 125 -14.22 14.61 -4.95
C PRO A 125 -13.34 14.52 -6.22
N GLN A 126 -13.05 15.67 -6.84
CA GLN A 126 -12.25 15.75 -8.06
C GLN A 126 -10.79 15.34 -7.83
N VAL A 127 -10.26 15.53 -6.62
CA VAL A 127 -8.91 15.09 -6.24
C VAL A 127 -8.86 13.58 -6.10
N ALA A 128 -9.89 12.97 -5.49
CA ALA A 128 -9.99 11.52 -5.39
C ALA A 128 -10.14 10.86 -6.77
N GLU A 129 -10.99 11.40 -7.65
CA GLU A 129 -11.13 10.91 -9.04
C GLU A 129 -9.81 11.03 -9.81
N ARG A 130 -9.08 12.14 -9.63
CA ARG A 130 -7.74 12.31 -10.23
C ARG A 130 -6.75 11.26 -9.71
N ALA A 131 -6.80 10.92 -8.42
CA ALA A 131 -5.96 9.89 -7.84
C ALA A 131 -6.25 8.51 -8.42
N ILE A 132 -7.54 8.15 -8.61
CA ILE A 132 -7.92 6.90 -9.28
C ILE A 132 -7.37 6.86 -10.71
N ALA A 133 -7.59 7.92 -11.48
CA ALA A 133 -7.11 7.98 -12.87
C ALA A 133 -5.58 7.84 -12.95
N LEU A 134 -4.85 8.50 -12.06
CA LEU A 134 -3.39 8.39 -11.99
C LEU A 134 -2.93 6.97 -11.63
N ALA A 135 -3.54 6.36 -10.60
CA ALA A 135 -3.22 4.99 -10.19
C ALA A 135 -3.47 3.99 -11.33
N GLN A 136 -4.63 4.08 -12.00
CA GLN A 136 -4.99 3.22 -13.13
C GLN A 136 -4.07 3.40 -14.34
N SER A 137 -3.57 4.61 -14.57
CA SER A 137 -2.64 4.90 -15.67
C SER A 137 -1.18 4.55 -15.36
N HIS A 138 -0.86 4.21 -14.11
CA HIS A 138 0.53 4.00 -13.68
C HIS A 138 1.14 2.74 -14.30
N GLY A 139 0.34 1.68 -14.44
CA GLY A 139 0.81 0.36 -14.85
C GLY A 139 1.52 -0.39 -13.73
N ALA A 140 1.85 -1.66 -14.00
CA ALA A 140 2.46 -2.58 -13.05
C ALA A 140 3.84 -2.10 -12.59
N VAL A 141 4.09 -2.18 -11.29
CA VAL A 141 5.27 -1.62 -10.63
C VAL A 141 6.24 -2.72 -10.25
N GLY A 142 7.53 -2.46 -10.50
CA GLY A 142 8.61 -3.36 -10.12
C GLY A 142 8.75 -3.51 -8.60
N GLN A 143 9.24 -4.67 -8.15
CA GLN A 143 9.55 -4.90 -6.74
C GLN A 143 10.44 -3.79 -6.15
N ALA A 144 10.21 -3.45 -4.88
CA ALA A 144 10.85 -2.35 -4.16
C ALA A 144 10.57 -0.92 -4.69
N GLN A 145 9.67 -0.73 -5.65
CA GLN A 145 9.27 0.59 -6.16
C GLN A 145 7.94 1.09 -5.60
N CYS A 146 7.32 0.35 -4.67
CA CYS A 146 5.98 0.63 -4.14
C CYS A 146 5.80 2.07 -3.62
N THR A 147 6.75 2.52 -2.79
CA THR A 147 6.71 3.88 -2.22
C THR A 147 7.01 4.94 -3.27
N GLN A 148 7.91 4.65 -4.20
CA GLN A 148 8.26 5.58 -5.27
C GLN A 148 7.06 5.85 -6.20
N ALA A 149 6.31 4.81 -6.54
CA ALA A 149 5.07 4.90 -7.30
C ALA A 149 3.97 5.63 -6.50
N THR A 150 3.73 5.20 -5.25
CA THR A 150 2.69 5.81 -4.38
C THR A 150 2.94 7.30 -4.16
N SER A 151 4.16 7.67 -3.78
CA SER A 151 4.54 9.09 -3.60
C SER A 151 4.52 9.87 -4.92
N GLY A 152 4.81 9.22 -6.05
CA GLY A 152 4.71 9.77 -7.39
C GLY A 152 3.28 10.11 -7.82
N VAL A 153 2.30 9.29 -7.41
CA VAL A 153 0.88 9.61 -7.62
C VAL A 153 0.44 10.74 -6.68
N LEU A 154 0.74 10.63 -5.38
CA LEU A 154 0.31 11.61 -4.38
C LEU A 154 0.78 13.04 -4.69
N ARG A 155 2.05 13.23 -5.10
CA ARG A 155 2.59 14.57 -5.40
C ARG A 155 1.91 15.29 -6.57
N GLN A 156 1.16 14.57 -7.41
CA GLN A 156 0.42 15.15 -8.54
C GLN A 156 -0.97 15.64 -8.16
N LEU A 157 -1.40 15.41 -6.92
CA LEU A 157 -2.74 15.77 -6.45
C LEU A 157 -2.78 17.22 -5.95
N PRO A 158 -3.83 18.00 -6.29
CA PRO A 158 -4.08 19.29 -5.66
C PRO A 158 -4.14 19.15 -4.13
N GLY A 159 -3.40 19.99 -3.40
CA GLY A 159 -3.27 19.92 -1.95
C GLY A 159 -2.08 19.08 -1.44
N PHE A 160 -1.39 18.34 -2.32
CA PHE A 160 -0.27 17.44 -1.96
C PHE A 160 1.09 17.93 -2.49
N GLY A 161 1.18 19.16 -3.00
CA GLY A 161 2.39 19.69 -3.64
C GLY A 161 3.63 19.81 -2.73
N ALA A 162 3.44 19.75 -1.41
CA ALA A 162 4.54 19.69 -0.44
C ALA A 162 5.21 18.30 -0.38
N LEU A 163 4.53 17.24 -0.83
CA LEU A 163 5.08 15.90 -0.83
C LEU A 163 6.13 15.74 -1.92
N ARG A 164 7.27 15.21 -1.52
CA ARG A 164 8.36 14.79 -2.41
C ARG A 164 8.26 13.30 -2.67
N GLN A 165 8.61 12.93 -3.91
CA GLN A 165 8.76 11.53 -4.27
C GLN A 165 9.90 10.92 -3.45
N THR A 166 9.68 9.72 -2.93
CA THR A 166 10.65 9.02 -2.07
C THR A 166 10.54 7.51 -2.26
N TRP A 167 11.64 6.82 -1.98
CA TRP A 167 11.71 5.37 -1.98
C TRP A 167 11.40 4.76 -0.62
N PHE A 168 11.35 5.58 0.43
CA PHE A 168 11.29 5.12 1.82
C PHE A 168 9.88 5.27 2.42
N PRO A 169 9.21 4.17 2.79
CA PRO A 169 7.82 4.22 3.29
C PRO A 169 7.65 5.15 4.50
N ASN A 170 8.56 5.07 5.49
CA ASN A 170 8.49 5.92 6.68
C ASN A 170 8.60 7.41 6.32
N THR A 171 9.49 7.77 5.39
CA THR A 171 9.62 9.15 4.92
C THR A 171 8.37 9.65 4.20
N LEU A 172 7.67 8.77 3.46
CA LEU A 172 6.39 9.16 2.85
C LEU A 172 5.32 9.40 3.93
N ALA A 173 5.22 8.51 4.91
CA ALA A 173 4.26 8.66 6.02
C ALA A 173 4.53 9.90 6.87
N ASP A 174 5.80 10.23 7.12
CA ASP A 174 6.18 11.43 7.86
C ASP A 174 5.84 12.70 7.09
N GLN A 175 6.04 12.72 5.76
CA GLN A 175 5.60 13.84 4.93
C GLN A 175 4.08 13.97 4.91
N MET A 176 3.36 12.84 4.80
CA MET A 176 1.90 12.83 4.84
C MET A 176 1.38 13.42 6.15
N ALA A 177 2.00 13.10 7.28
CA ALA A 177 1.64 13.64 8.60
C ALA A 177 1.74 15.17 8.70
N THR A 178 2.47 15.83 7.81
CA THR A 178 2.58 17.29 7.78
C THR A 178 1.42 17.99 7.08
N LEU A 179 0.60 17.25 6.33
CA LEU A 179 -0.55 17.83 5.63
C LEU A 179 -1.67 18.15 6.64
N PRO A 180 -2.29 19.35 6.55
CA PRO A 180 -3.39 19.71 7.43
C PRO A 180 -4.60 18.80 7.22
N GLY A 181 -5.23 18.37 8.31
CA GLY A 181 -6.42 17.52 8.27
C GLY A 181 -6.14 16.02 8.15
N VAL A 182 -4.87 15.59 8.15
CA VAL A 182 -4.53 14.17 8.25
C VAL A 182 -4.90 13.63 9.63
N THR A 183 -5.60 12.51 9.63
CA THR A 183 -5.86 11.67 10.80
C THR A 183 -5.00 10.42 10.71
N GLU A 184 -4.57 9.91 11.86
CA GLU A 184 -3.69 8.75 11.92
C GLU A 184 -4.16 7.75 12.97
N ARG A 185 -4.08 6.46 12.62
CA ARG A 185 -4.13 5.36 13.58
C ARG A 185 -3.09 4.31 13.23
N VAL A 186 -2.77 3.46 14.20
CA VAL A 186 -1.88 2.31 13.99
C VAL A 186 -2.64 1.04 14.29
N LEU A 187 -2.66 0.12 13.32
CA LEU A 187 -3.17 -1.23 13.49
C LEU A 187 -2.01 -2.18 13.83
N ARG A 188 -2.22 -3.00 14.87
CA ARG A 188 -1.35 -4.12 15.26
C ARG A 188 -2.24 -5.35 15.38
N GLU A 189 -1.74 -6.47 14.91
CA GLU A 189 -2.33 -7.79 15.12
C GLU A 189 -1.21 -8.70 15.62
N ASP A 190 -1.56 -9.70 16.44
CA ASP A 190 -0.61 -10.64 17.02
C ASP A 190 -0.56 -11.98 16.25
N ASP A 191 -1.32 -12.09 15.16
CA ASP A 191 -1.35 -13.27 14.29
C ASP A 191 -0.03 -13.45 13.52
N ALA A 192 0.33 -14.71 13.25
CA ALA A 192 1.51 -15.10 12.48
C ALA A 192 1.52 -14.51 11.05
N ASP A 193 2.71 -14.25 10.50
CA ASP A 193 2.91 -13.56 9.21
C ASP A 193 2.37 -14.28 7.95
N ASP A 194 1.79 -15.47 8.09
CA ASP A 194 1.25 -16.23 6.95
C ASP A 194 -0.05 -15.60 6.41
N LYS A 195 0.11 -14.84 5.32
CA LYS A 195 -0.98 -14.19 4.59
C LYS A 195 -1.96 -15.17 3.95
N THR A 196 -1.57 -16.43 3.71
CA THR A 196 -2.47 -17.43 3.11
C THR A 196 -3.61 -17.79 4.06
N LEU A 197 -3.35 -17.78 5.38
CA LEU A 197 -4.39 -17.97 6.40
C LEU A 197 -5.39 -16.81 6.40
N ALA A 198 -4.90 -15.57 6.26
CA ALA A 198 -5.76 -14.38 6.16
C ALA A 198 -6.70 -14.48 4.96
N VAL A 199 -6.13 -14.80 3.79
CA VAL A 199 -6.87 -14.95 2.54
C VAL A 199 -7.91 -16.06 2.67
N ALA A 200 -7.52 -17.22 3.21
CA ALA A 200 -8.44 -18.35 3.41
C ALA A 200 -9.59 -18.01 4.36
N GLN A 201 -9.33 -17.27 5.45
CA GLN A 201 -10.37 -16.83 6.39
C GLN A 201 -11.38 -15.89 5.72
N PHE A 202 -10.89 -14.91 4.95
CA PHE A 202 -11.74 -14.01 4.19
C PHE A 202 -12.58 -14.76 3.14
N GLU A 203 -11.96 -15.68 2.40
CA GLU A 203 -12.64 -16.48 1.36
C GLU A 203 -13.68 -17.46 1.93
N THR A 204 -13.51 -17.93 3.17
CA THR A 204 -14.44 -18.87 3.82
C THR A 204 -15.52 -18.19 4.67
N GLY A 205 -15.47 -16.86 4.83
CA GLY A 205 -16.40 -16.09 5.67
C GLY A 205 -16.23 -16.36 7.17
N ALA A 206 -15.15 -17.02 7.58
CA ALA A 206 -14.84 -17.27 8.98
C ALA A 206 -14.31 -15.98 9.62
N ALA A 207 -15.15 -15.32 10.42
CA ALA A 207 -14.73 -14.17 11.21
C ALA A 207 -13.64 -14.58 12.20
N GLN A 208 -12.53 -13.84 12.26
CA GLN A 208 -11.56 -14.00 13.34
C GLN A 208 -12.24 -13.68 14.69
N PRO A 209 -11.92 -14.42 15.77
CA PRO A 209 -12.31 -13.99 17.10
C PRO A 209 -11.66 -12.63 17.38
N ARG A 210 -12.49 -11.61 17.64
CA ARG A 210 -12.01 -10.31 18.12
C ARG A 210 -11.33 -10.52 19.49
N PRO A 211 -10.13 -9.98 19.73
CA PRO A 211 -9.63 -9.85 21.10
C PRO A 211 -10.55 -8.93 21.93
#